data_AF-A0A0C2G034-F1
#
_entry.id   AF-A0A0C2G034-F1
#
_cell.length_a   1.000
_cell.length_b   1.000
_cell.length_c   1.000
_cell.angle_alpha   90.00
_cell.angle_beta   90.00
_cell.angle_gamma   90.00
#
_symmetry.space_group_name_H-M   'P 1'
#
loop_
_entity.id
_entity.type
_entity.pdbx_description
1 polymer ?
#
loop_
_entity_poly.entity_id
_entity_poly.type
_entity_poly.pdbx_seq_one_letter_code
_entity_poly.pdbx_strand_id
1 'polypeptide(L)' 'WADEKVESASMLKLIYHGRFLHGSVTLNALNLPQGKTTVMHLVTRENLPEPNSNDSLSKRKRGGCCRCVLS' A
#
# COMPACT_ATOMS: atom_id res chain seq x y z
N TRP A 1 13.63 -1.47 -22.82
CA TRP A 1 14.38 -1.13 -21.59
C TRP A 1 14.90 0.30 -21.55
N ALA A 2 15.78 0.76 -22.45
CA ALA A 2 16.28 2.15 -22.39
C ALA A 2 15.16 3.18 -22.57
N ASP A 3 14.24 2.93 -23.50
CA ASP A 3 13.09 3.79 -23.77
C ASP A 3 11.98 3.73 -22.70
N GLU A 4 12.03 2.74 -21.80
CA GLU A 4 11.06 2.53 -20.71
C GLU A 4 11.64 2.97 -19.35
N LYS A 5 12.82 3.59 -19.35
CA LYS A 5 13.47 4.05 -18.13
C LYS A 5 12.67 5.21 -17.55
N VAL A 6 12.32 5.11 -16.28
CA VAL A 6 11.79 6.22 -15.50
C VAL A 6 12.90 7.20 -15.12
N GLU A 7 12.62 8.50 -15.18
CA GLU A 7 13.60 9.54 -14.80
C GLU A 7 13.96 9.50 -13.31
N SER A 8 13.03 9.06 -12.47
CA SER A 8 13.18 8.99 -11.02
C SER A 8 12.50 7.76 -10.44
N ALA A 9 13.17 7.11 -9.48
CA ALA A 9 12.62 5.98 -8.73
C ALA A 9 11.36 6.36 -7.93
N SER A 10 11.20 7.63 -7.56
CA SER A 10 10.04 8.12 -6.80
C SER A 10 8.71 7.96 -7.55
N MET A 11 8.75 7.86 -8.89
CA MET A 11 7.59 7.59 -9.74
C MET A 11 7.12 6.13 -9.69
N LEU A 12 7.94 5.22 -9.17
CA LEU A 12 7.59 3.82 -9.04
C LEU A 12 6.92 3.59 -7.69
N LYS A 13 5.76 2.95 -7.69
CA LYS A 13 5.07 2.54 -6.47
C LYS A 13 4.94 1.02 -6.44
N LEU A 14 5.30 0.47 -5.29
CA LEU A 14 5.15 -0.95 -5.00
C LEU A 14 3.82 -1.18 -4.29
N ILE A 15 3.04 -2.16 -4.73
CA ILE A 15 1.74 -2.48 -4.16
C ILE A 15 1.80 -3.88 -3.57
N TYR A 16 1.49 -3.97 -2.28
CA TYR A 16 1.38 -5.22 -1.54
C TYR A 16 -0.03 -5.36 -0.95
N HIS A 17 -0.73 -6.45 -1.26
CA HIS A 17 -2.14 -6.68 -0.89
C HIS A 17 -3.07 -5.48 -1.17
N GLY A 18 -2.94 -4.85 -2.34
CA GLY A 18 -3.77 -3.71 -2.72
C GLY A 18 -3.43 -2.39 -2.01
N ARG A 19 -2.33 -2.33 -1.25
CA ARG A 19 -1.86 -1.12 -0.57
C ARG A 19 -0.55 -0.66 -1.18
N PHE A 20 -0.45 0.63 -1.46
CA PHE A 20 0.80 1.25 -1.86
C PHE A 20 1.78 1.28 -0.69
N LEU A 21 3.03 0.92 -0.95
CA LEU A 21 4.13 1.03 -0.01
C LEU A 21 4.83 2.38 -0.18
N HIS A 22 5.09 3.06 0.93
CA HIS A 22 5.89 4.28 0.94
C HIS A 22 7.38 3.93 0.77
N GLY A 23 8.16 4.82 0.15
CA GLY A 23 9.58 4.58 -0.14
C GLY A 23 10.46 4.38 1.10
N SER A 24 9.98 4.76 2.29
CA SER A 24 10.68 4.55 3.56
C SER A 24 10.40 3.18 4.21
N VAL A 25 9.46 2.38 3.67
CA VAL A 25 9.11 1.07 4.25
C VAL A 25 10.14 0.04 3.84
N THR A 26 10.65 -0.72 4.82
CA THR A 26 11.60 -1.81 4.59
C THR A 26 10.87 -3.16 4.51
N LEU A 27 11.47 -4.14 3.83
CA LEU A 27 10.90 -5.50 3.77
C LEU A 27 10.74 -6.14 5.16
N ASN A 28 11.64 -5.81 6.09
CA ASN A 28 11.58 -6.31 7.47
C ASN A 28 10.34 -5.79 8.22
N ALA A 29 9.89 -4.55 7.93
CA ALA A 29 8.69 -3.99 8.53
C ALA A 29 7.39 -4.64 8.04
N LEU A 30 7.43 -5.38 6.92
CA LEU A 30 6.28 -6.07 6.35
C LEU A 30 6.02 -7.46 6.95
N ASN A 31 6.86 -7.93 7.89
CA ASN A 31 6.76 -9.26 8.51
C ASN A 31 6.59 -10.39 7.47
N LEU A 32 7.31 -10.30 6.35
CA LEU A 32 7.22 -11.32 5.30
C LEU A 32 7.81 -12.64 5.81
N PRO A 33 7.15 -13.78 5.56
CA PRO A 33 7.66 -15.08 5.95
C PRO A 33 8.96 -15.40 5.21
N GLN A 34 10.03 -15.70 5.95
CA GLN A 34 11.33 -16.05 5.38
C GLN A 34 11.23 -17.32 4.54
N GLY A 35 11.94 -17.35 3.41
CA GLY A 35 11.95 -18.50 2.50
C GLY A 35 10.68 -18.67 1.67
N LYS A 36 9.73 -17.72 1.73
CA LYS A 36 8.54 -17.73 0.88
C LYS A 36 8.60 -16.63 -0.17
N THR A 37 8.00 -16.94 -1.32
CA THR A 37 7.80 -15.97 -2.40
C THR A 37 6.63 -15.05 -2.07
N THR A 38 6.85 -13.74 -2.20
CA THR A 38 5.80 -12.72 -2.02
C THR A 38 5.54 -12.04 -3.36
N VAL A 39 4.26 -11.92 -3.74
CA VAL A 39 3.83 -11.21 -4.95
C VAL A 39 3.57 -9.74 -4.62
N MET A 40 4.11 -8.84 -5.44
CA MET A 40 3.90 -7.40 -5.36
C MET A 40 3.71 -6.85 -6.77
N HIS A 41 2.96 -5.76 -6.90
CA HIS A 41 2.76 -5.09 -8.20
C HIS A 41 3.58 -3.81 -8.24
N LEU A 42 4.33 -3.61 -9.32
CA LEU A 42 5.07 -2.37 -9.57
C LEU A 42 4.29 -1.52 -10.58
N VAL A 43 4.02 -0.27 -10.24
CA VAL A 43 3.31 0.67 -11.13
C VAL A 43 4.06 2.00 -11.23
N THR A 44 4.00 2.64 -12.39
CA THR A 44 4.50 4.00 -12.63
C THR A 44 3.39 5.01 -12.31
N ARG A 45 3.40 5.59 -11.12
CA ARG A 45 2.43 6.60 -10.66
C ARG A 45 3.16 7.65 -9.83
N GLU A 46 3.14 8.90 -10.28
CA GLU A 46 3.75 10.02 -9.55
C GLU A 46 3.01 10.29 -8.22
N ASN A 47 1.68 10.33 -8.28
CA ASN A 47 0.81 10.58 -7.14
C ASN A 47 0.01 9.32 -6.77
N LEU A 48 -0.06 9.00 -5.47
CA LEU A 48 -1.04 8.02 -4.98
C LEU A 48 -2.45 8.62 -5.15
N PRO A 49 -3.47 7.82 -5.48
CA PRO A 49 -4.85 8.25 -5.20
C PRO A 49 -4.93 8.60 -3.71
N GLU A 50 -5.62 9.70 -3.38
CA GLU A 50 -5.75 10.14 -1.99
C GLU A 50 -6.13 8.95 -1.11
N PRO A 51 -5.42 8.73 0.02
CA PRO A 51 -5.85 7.70 0.95
C PRO A 51 -7.28 8.05 1.32
N ASN A 52 -8.25 7.16 1.10
CA ASN A 52 -9.64 7.37 1.47
C ASN A 52 -9.70 7.94 2.89
N SER A 53 -9.86 9.26 2.99
CA SER A 53 -9.91 9.99 4.25
C SER A 53 -11.33 9.85 4.76
N ASN A 54 -11.68 8.64 5.20
CA ASN A 54 -12.89 8.39 5.98
C ASN A 54 -12.65 8.65 7.48
N ASP A 55 -11.70 9.52 7.82
CA ASP A 55 -11.39 9.89 9.22
C ASP A 55 -11.68 11.37 9.51
N SER A 56 -12.75 11.90 8.92
CA SER A 56 -13.27 13.21 9.30
C SER A 56 -14.78 13.19 9.46
N LEU A 57 -15.30 12.45 10.44
CA LEU A 57 -16.57 12.79 11.08
C LEU A 57 -16.65 12.17 12.47
N SER A 58 -16.11 12.94 13.42
CA SER A 58 -16.57 12.90 14.80
C SER A 58 -18.11 12.91 14.84
N LYS A 59 -18.67 12.00 15.65
CA LYS A 59 -20.05 12.02 16.21
C LYS A 59 -21.14 11.48 15.27
N ARG A 60 -21.58 10.24 15.51
CA ARG A 60 -22.91 9.90 16.11
C ARG A 60 -23.38 8.49 15.70
N LYS A 61 -23.57 7.65 16.73
CA LYS A 61 -24.53 6.53 16.90
C LYS A 61 -24.89 5.62 15.68
N ARG A 62 -24.71 4.32 15.94
CA ARG A 62 -25.42 3.12 15.42
C ARG A 62 -25.02 2.60 14.03
N GLY A 63 -24.63 1.32 14.02
CA GLY A 63 -24.62 0.45 12.84
C GLY A 63 -23.24 -0.11 12.55
N GLY A 64 -23.10 -1.44 12.56
CA GLY A 64 -21.83 -2.17 12.40
C GLY A 64 -21.08 -1.81 11.11
N CYS A 65 -19.81 -2.11 10.98
CA CYS A 65 -19.25 -3.44 11.20
C CYS A 65 -17.72 -3.30 11.39
N CYS A 66 -17.27 -3.52 12.63
CA CYS A 66 -15.93 -4.07 12.84
C CYS A 66 -15.99 -5.54 12.41
N ARG A 67 -15.19 -5.95 11.44
CA ARG A 67 -14.67 -7.32 11.42
C ARG A 67 -13.33 -7.40 10.69
N CYS A 68 -12.29 -7.04 11.43
CA CYS A 68 -11.06 -7.81 11.42
C CYS A 68 -10.94 -8.46 12.81
N VAL A 69 -11.07 -9.80 12.86
CA VAL A 69 -10.41 -10.75 13.78
C VAL A 69 -10.60 -12.11 13.08
N LEU A 70 -9.51 -12.67 12.55
CA LEU A 70 -8.81 -13.85 13.09
C LEU A 70 -9.71 -15.09 13.17
N SER A 71 -9.33 -16.13 12.42
CA SER A 71 -9.66 -17.53 12.74
C SER A 71 -9.21 -17.89 14.15
#